data_AF-A0A349LP77-F1
#
_entry.id   AF-A0A349LP77-F1
#
_cell.length_a   1.000
_cell.length_b   1.000
_cell.length_c   1.000
_cell.angle_alpha   90.00
_cell.angle_beta   90.00
_cell.angle_gamma   90.00
#
_symmetry.space_group_name_H-M   'P 1'
#
loop_
_entity.id
_entity.type
_entity.pdbx_description
1 polymer ?
#
loop_
_entity_poly.entity_id
_entity_poly.type
_entity_poly.pdbx_seq_one_letter_code
_entity_poly.pdbx_strand_id
1 'polypeptide(L)' 'SAIASSSLVTEWVKGKTLDQALEIKNSLIAEELALPPVKIHCSIL' A
#
# COMPACT_ATOMS: atom_id res chain seq x y z
N SER A 1 -9.04 4.79 -5.56
CA SER A 1 -7.84 4.66 -4.70
C SER A 1 -7.47 3.22 -4.44
N ALA A 2 -8.39 2.29 -4.16
CA ALA A 2 -8.08 0.87 -3.94
C ALA A 2 -7.33 0.17 -5.11
N ILE A 3 -7.68 0.46 -6.36
CA ILE A 3 -6.98 -0.13 -7.52
C ILE A 3 -5.51 0.35 -7.59
N ALA A 4 -5.25 1.62 -7.27
CA ALA A 4 -3.90 2.18 -7.29
C ALA A 4 -3.06 1.65 -6.12
N SER A 5 -3.64 1.52 -4.92
CA SER A 5 -2.95 0.91 -3.78
C SER A 5 -2.67 -0.57 -4.01
N SER A 6 -3.65 -1.35 -4.48
CA SER A 6 -3.44 -2.76 -4.81
C SER A 6 -2.38 -2.94 -5.90
N SER A 7 -2.38 -2.11 -6.95
CA SER A 7 -1.35 -2.20 -8.00
C SER A 7 0.04 -1.86 -7.47
N LEU A 8 0.17 -0.83 -6.63
CA LEU A 8 1.45 -0.43 -6.03
C LEU A 8 2.01 -1.54 -5.13
N VAL A 9 1.15 -2.12 -4.28
CA VAL A 9 1.51 -3.22 -3.39
C VAL A 9 1.96 -4.44 -4.18
N THR A 10 1.25 -4.80 -5.26
CA THR A 10 1.64 -5.95 -6.09
C THR A 10 3.00 -5.78 -6.75
N GLU A 11 3.40 -4.55 -7.12
CA GLU A 11 4.74 -4.27 -7.63
C GLU A 11 5.78 -4.28 -6.50
N TRP A 12 5.43 -3.80 -5.31
CA TRP A 12 6.35 -3.77 -4.17
C TRP A 12 6.66 -5.16 -3.61
N VAL A 13 5.70 -6.08 -3.59
CA VAL A 13 5.91 -7.44 -3.09
C VAL A 13 6.66 -8.33 -4.09
N LYS A 14 6.74 -7.97 -5.37
CA LYS A 14 7.51 -8.73 -6.38
C LYS A 14 9.00 -8.70 -6.04
N GLY A 15 9.58 -9.88 -5.84
CA GLY A 15 11.00 -10.04 -5.53
C GLY A 15 11.39 -9.75 -4.08
N LYS A 16 10.41 -9.46 -3.20
CA LYS A 16 10.62 -9.38 -1.74
C LYS A 16 10.37 -10.72 -1.07
N THR A 17 10.99 -10.92 0.09
CA THR A 17 10.69 -12.06 0.97
C THR A 17 9.41 -11.81 1.77
N LEU A 18 8.85 -12.87 2.37
CA LEU A 18 7.65 -12.79 3.22
C LEU A 18 7.80 -11.76 4.35
N ASP A 19 8.97 -11.73 5.00
CA ASP A 19 9.25 -10.79 6.08
C ASP A 19 9.25 -9.33 5.59
N GLN A 20 9.86 -9.09 4.42
CA GLN A 20 9.88 -7.76 3.80
C GLN A 20 8.50 -7.33 3.31
N ALA A 21 7.66 -8.27 2.88
CA ALA A 21 6.28 -7.98 2.51
C ALA A 21 5.42 -7.63 3.73
N LEU A 22 5.66 -8.26 4.89
CA LEU A 22 4.99 -7.96 6.16
C LEU A 22 5.38 -6.60 6.75
N GLU A 23 6.57 -6.10 6.43
CA GLU A 23 7.00 -4.75 6.83
C GLU A 23 6.30 -3.62 6.04
N ILE A 24 5.63 -3.92 4.92
CA ILE A 24 4.89 -2.93 4.13
C ILE A 24 3.64 -2.50 4.91
N LYS A 25 3.61 -1.24 5.35
CA LYS A 25 2.49 -0.66 6.10
C LYS A 25 1.58 0.17 5.20
N ASN A 26 0.29 0.09 5.47
CA ASN A 26 -0.75 0.89 4.79
C ASN A 26 -0.56 2.41 4.93
N SER A 27 0.11 2.86 6.01
CA SER A 27 0.48 4.26 6.20
C SER A 27 1.47 4.76 5.13
N LEU A 28 2.43 3.91 4.77
CA LEU A 28 3.45 4.21 3.75
C LEU A 28 2.81 4.32 2.36
N ILE A 29 1.85 3.44 2.07
CA ILE A 29 1.07 3.46 0.82
C ILE A 29 0.19 4.72 0.75
N ALA A 30 -0.39 5.15 1.89
CA ALA A 30 -1.22 6.34 1.96
C ALA A 30 -0.40 7.64 1.78
N GLU A 31 0.83 7.69 2.32
CA GLU A 31 1.77 8.80 2.08
C GLU A 31 2.21 8.85 0.62
N GLU A 32 2.58 7.71 0.03
CA GLU A 32 3.07 7.64 -1.35
C GLU A 32 2.00 8.07 -2.36
N LEU A 33 0.75 7.72 -2.10
CA LEU A 33 -0.40 8.11 -2.93
C LEU A 33 -0.99 9.48 -2.53
N ALA A 34 -0.37 10.19 -1.58
CA ALA A 34 -0.82 11.47 -1.04
C ALA A 34 -2.33 11.49 -0.72
N LEU A 35 -2.84 10.38 -0.15
CA LEU A 35 -4.26 10.19 0.04
C LEU A 35 -4.78 11.09 1.18
N PRO A 36 -5.80 11.93 0.94
CA PRO A 36 -6.40 12.72 2.00
C PRO A 36 -7.02 11.80 3.08
N PRO A 37 -7.11 12.24 4.34
CA PRO A 37 -7.46 11.40 5.49
C PRO A 37 -8.78 10.63 5.35
N VAL A 38 -9.74 11.15 4.58
CA VAL A 38 -11.03 10.54 4.26
C VAL A 38 -10.94 9.33 3.31
N LYS A 39 -9.85 9.15 2.55
CA LYS A 39 -9.63 8.05 1.60
C LYS A 39 -8.70 6.95 2.14
N ILE A 40 -8.26 7.03 3.40
CA ILE A 40 -7.38 6.04 4.05
C ILE A 40 -8.04 4.64 4.11
N HIS A 41 -9.37 4.56 4.18
CA HIS A 41 -10.08 3.29 4.12
C HIS A 41 -9.87 2.53 2.80
N CYS A 42 -9.51 3.23 1.71
CA CYS A 42 -9.16 2.59 0.44
C CYS A 42 -7.72 2.04 0.41
N SER A 43 -6.90 2.38 1.42
CA SER A 43 -5.56 1.84 1.66
C SER A 43 -5.58 0.62 2.57
N ILE A 44 -6.72 0.38 3.24
CA ILE A 44 -6.97 -0.72 4.18
C ILE A 44 -7.93 -1.67 3.47
N LEU A 45 -7.38 -2.51 2.58
CA LEU A 45 -8.05 -3.75 2.18
C LEU A 45 -7.29 -4.91 2.82
#